data_AF-A0A0G1RTB2-F1
#
_entry.id   AF-A0A0G1RTB2-F1
#
_cell.length_a   1.000
_cell.length_b   1.000
_cell.length_c   1.000
_cell.angle_alpha   90.00
_cell.angle_beta   90.00
_cell.angle_gamma   90.00
#
_symmetry.space_group_name_H-M   'P 1'
#
loop_
_entity.id
_entity.type
_entity.pdbx_description
1 polymer ?
#
loop_
_entity_poly.entity_id
_entity_poly.type
_entity_poly.pdbx_seq_one_letter_code
_entity_poly.pdbx_strand_id
1 'polypeptide(L)' 'MEQISKKGLIPWTIGYVKDAKAELGKVSWPSKKTTVKYALLVIGVSVALAAFFIGFDWVLAFGLEALIKLVS' A
#
# COMPACT_ATOMS: atom_id res chain seq x y z
N MET A 1 9.47 -3.58 -40.27
CA MET A 1 8.26 -2.76 -40.06
C MET A 1 6.97 -3.41 -40.60
N GLU A 2 7.03 -4.54 -41.31
CA GLU A 2 5.86 -5.13 -42.02
C GLU A 2 5.03 -6.17 -41.23
N GLN A 3 5.45 -6.54 -40.01
CA GLN A 3 4.84 -7.63 -39.24
C GLN A 3 3.70 -7.20 -38.29
N ILE A 4 3.46 -5.89 -38.11
CA ILE A 4 2.49 -5.37 -37.13
C ILE A 4 1.07 -5.25 -37.72
N SER A 5 0.91 -5.25 -39.05
CA SER A 5 -0.37 -5.03 -39.73
C SER A 5 -1.23 -6.31 -39.92
N LYS A 6 -0.64 -7.51 -39.86
CA LYS A 6 -1.33 -8.78 -40.17
C LYS A 6 -1.89 -9.57 -38.99
N LYS A 7 -1.90 -9.00 -37.77
CA LYS A 7 -2.67 -9.55 -36.65
C LYS A 7 -3.84 -8.62 -36.40
N GLY A 8 -5.06 -9.07 -36.66
CA GLY A 8 -6.25 -8.38 -36.16
C GLY A 8 -6.08 -8.14 -34.65
N LEU A 9 -6.44 -6.95 -34.17
CA LEU A 9 -6.30 -6.60 -32.75
C LEU A 9 -6.98 -7.62 -31.80
N ILE A 10 -8.05 -8.24 -32.28
CA ILE A 10 -8.89 -9.19 -31.53
C ILE A 10 -8.11 -10.49 -31.19
N PRO A 11 -7.51 -11.22 -32.15
CA PRO A 11 -6.74 -12.42 -31.84
C PRO A 11 -5.46 -12.18 -31.01
N TRP A 12 -4.82 -11.00 -31.10
CA TRP A 12 -3.62 -10.70 -30.31
C TRP A 12 -3.92 -10.44 -28.83
N THR A 13 -4.99 -9.71 -28.52
CA THR A 13 -5.40 -9.44 -27.12
C THR A 13 -5.88 -10.70 -26.41
N ILE A 14 -6.61 -11.57 -27.10
CA ILE A 14 -7.06 -12.87 -26.56
C ILE A 14 -5.83 -13.75 -26.21
N GLY A 15 -4.82 -13.78 -27.09
CA GLY A 15 -3.55 -14.47 -26.82
C GLY A 15 -2.83 -13.88 -25.60
N TYR A 16 -2.68 -12.56 -25.56
CA TYR A 16 -2.02 -11.85 -24.46
C TYR A 16 -2.68 -12.12 -23.09
N VAL A 17 -4.01 -12.09 -23.01
CA VAL A 17 -4.75 -12.37 -21.75
C VAL A 17 -4.61 -13.84 -21.34
N LYS A 18 -4.61 -14.76 -22.31
CA LYS A 18 -4.41 -16.19 -22.05
C LYS A 18 -3.01 -16.45 -21.49
N ASP A 19 -1.98 -15.84 -22.06
CA ASP A 19 -0.60 -15.96 -21.62
C ASP A 19 -0.41 -15.31 -20.24
N ALA A 20 -1.00 -14.12 -20.02
CA ALA A 20 -0.97 -13.44 -18.72
C ALA A 20 -1.65 -14.27 -17.61
N LYS A 21 -2.79 -14.92 -17.90
CA LYS A 21 -3.46 -15.81 -16.94
C LYS A 21 -2.59 -17.04 -16.60
N ALA A 22 -1.90 -17.61 -17.57
CA ALA A 22 -1.01 -18.75 -17.35
C ALA A 22 0.18 -18.38 -16.43
N GLU A 23 0.76 -17.20 -16.61
CA GLU A 23 1.84 -16.69 -15.75
C GLU A 23 1.36 -16.30 -14.35
N LEU A 24 0.19 -15.68 -14.22
CA LEU A 24 -0.44 -15.37 -12.92
C LEU A 24 -0.73 -16.63 -12.09
N GLY A 25 -0.93 -17.78 -12.74
CA GLY A 25 -1.09 -19.07 -12.06
C GLY A 25 0.18 -19.59 -11.39
N LYS A 26 1.36 -19.11 -11.79
CA LYS A 26 2.64 -19.45 -11.12
C LYS A 26 2.87 -18.63 -9.84
N VAL A 27 2.05 -17.59 -9.61
CA VAL A 27 2.17 -16.72 -8.45
C VAL A 27 1.57 -17.42 -7.23
N SER A 28 2.38 -17.59 -6.18
CA SER A 28 1.96 -18.13 -4.89
C SER A 28 1.20 -17.07 -4.09
N TRP A 29 -0.07 -16.85 -4.44
CA TRP A 29 -0.90 -15.92 -3.69
C TRP A 29 -1.08 -16.38 -2.24
N PRO A 30 -0.92 -15.48 -1.26
CA PRO A 30 -1.09 -15.82 0.15
C PRO A 30 -2.53 -16.25 0.42
N SER A 31 -2.69 -17.16 1.39
CA SER A 31 -4.02 -17.58 1.82
C SER A 31 -4.82 -16.40 2.38
N LYS A 32 -6.14 -16.38 2.17
CA LYS A 32 -7.02 -15.32 2.69
C LYS A 32 -6.82 -15.07 4.20
N LYS A 33 -6.57 -16.13 4.97
CA LYS A 33 -6.30 -16.05 6.41
C LYS A 33 -5.01 -15.28 6.70
N THR A 34 -3.96 -15.53 5.93
CA THR A 34 -2.66 -14.84 6.06
C THR A 34 -2.79 -13.37 5.71
N THR A 35 -3.46 -13.04 4.61
CA THR A 35 -3.70 -11.65 4.18
C THR A 35 -4.44 -10.84 5.24
N VAL A 36 -5.50 -11.41 5.82
CA VAL A 36 -6.28 -10.73 6.87
C VAL A 36 -5.45 -10.51 8.13
N LYS A 37 -4.63 -11.48 8.55
CA LYS A 37 -3.72 -11.32 9.70
C LYS A 37 -2.75 -10.17 9.50
N TYR A 38 -2.11 -10.09 8.33
CA TYR A 38 -1.19 -8.99 8.05
C TYR A 38 -1.91 -7.64 7.93
N ALA A 39 -3.10 -7.59 7.34
CA ALA A 39 -3.90 -6.37 7.30
C ALA A 39 -4.25 -5.86 8.71
N LEU A 40 -4.69 -6.74 9.60
CA LEU A 40 -4.96 -6.39 11.00
C LEU A 40 -3.71 -5.92 11.74
N LEU A 41 -2.56 -6.55 11.48
CA LEU A 41 -1.28 -6.12 12.05
C LEU A 41 -0.90 -4.72 11.61
N VAL A 42 -1.04 -4.40 10.31
CA VAL A 42 -0.77 -3.05 9.79
C VAL A 42 -1.71 -2.03 10.43
N ILE A 43 -3.01 -2.33 10.51
CA ILE A 43 -3.99 -1.45 11.17
C ILE A 43 -3.58 -1.21 12.64
N GLY A 44 -3.19 -2.25 13.36
CA GLY A 44 -2.74 -2.13 14.75
C GLY A 44 -1.52 -1.22 14.90
N VAL A 45 -0.51 -1.39 14.04
CA VAL A 45 0.70 -0.55 14.06
C VAL A 45 0.38 0.89 13.67
N SER A 46 -0.48 1.12 12.68
CA SER A 46 -0.92 2.47 12.30
C SER A 46 -1.65 3.19 13.44
N VAL A 47 -2.52 2.51 14.18
CA VAL A 47 -3.20 3.08 15.35
C VAL A 47 -2.21 3.40 16.47
N ALA A 48 -1.26 2.50 16.75
CA ALA A 48 -0.22 2.73 17.75
C ALA A 48 0.65 3.95 17.40
N LEU A 49 1.05 4.09 16.13
CA LEU A 49 1.78 5.26 15.65
C LEU A 49 0.96 6.54 15.78
N ALA A 50 -0.33 6.50 15.41
CA ALA A 50 -1.20 7.66 15.55
C ALA A 50 -1.31 8.11 17.02
N ALA A 51 -1.47 7.18 17.95
CA ALA A 51 -1.49 7.49 19.38
C ALA A 51 -0.15 8.08 19.87
N PHE A 52 0.98 7.56 19.38
CA PHE A 52 2.30 8.10 19.68
C PHE A 52 2.45 9.54 19.22
N PHE A 53 2.06 9.85 17.96
CA PHE A 53 2.15 11.22 17.44
C PHE A 53 1.26 12.20 18.21
N ILE A 54 0.02 11.82 18.53
CA ILE A 54 -0.87 12.66 19.36
C ILE A 54 -0.21 13.02 20.70
N GLY A 55 0.37 12.04 21.39
CA GLY A 55 1.07 12.28 22.65
C GLY A 55 2.30 13.17 22.46
N PHE A 56 3.07 12.94 21.39
CA PHE A 56 4.25 13.73 21.07
C PHE A 56 3.90 15.19 20.76
N ASP A 57 2.86 15.44 19.98
CA ASP A 57 2.36 16.78 19.67
C ASP A 57 1.96 17.54 20.95
N TRP A 58 1.34 16.87 21.92
CA TRP A 58 1.00 17.49 23.21
C TRP A 58 2.23 17.88 24.03
N VAL A 59 3.26 17.03 24.04
CA VAL A 59 4.52 17.33 24.72
C VAL A 59 5.20 18.55 24.09
N LEU A 60 5.24 18.61 22.76
CA LEU A 60 5.80 19.75 22.05
C LEU A 60 5.00 21.03 22.28
N ALA A 61 3.67 20.96 22.25
CA ALA A 61 2.81 22.11 22.52
C ALA A 61 3.04 22.67 23.94
N PHE A 62 3.09 21.78 24.94
CA PHE A 62 3.39 22.18 26.32
C PHE A 62 4.78 22.83 26.44
N GLY A 63 5.80 22.25 25.80
CA GLY A 63 7.15 22.80 25.80
C GLY A 63 7.22 24.19 25.15
N LEU A 64 6.50 24.39 24.05
CA LEU A 64 6.42 25.67 23.36
C LEU A 64 5.67 26.72 24.21
N GLU A 65 4.55 26.37 24.81
CA GLU A 65 3.81 27.25 25.72
C GLU A 65 4.67 27.69 26.91
N ALA A 66 5.44 26.76 27.49
CA ALA A 66 6.36 27.07 28.58
C ALA A 66 7.45 28.06 28.15
N LEU A 67 8.00 27.90 26.94
CA LEU A 67 8.99 28.82 26.39
C LEU A 67 8.40 30.23 26.16
N ILE A 68 7.19 30.31 25.60
CA ILE A 68 6.50 31.60 25.37
C ILE A 68 6.27 32.33 26.69
N LYS A 69 5.82 31.62 27.74
CA LYS A 69 5.61 32.20 29.07
C LYS A 69 6.90 32.63 29.78
N LEU A 70 8.04 32.05 29.41
CA LEU A 70 9.34 32.42 29.99
C LEU A 70 9.91 33.68 29.31
N VAL A 71 9.59 33.90 28.04
CA VAL A 71 10.08 35.03 27.24
C VAL A 71 9.20 36.28 27.35
N SER A 72 7.88 36.10 27.48
CA SER A 72 6.90 37.19 27.65
C SER A 72 6.72 37.58 29.10
#